data_AF-A0A6N7G0G6-F1
#
_entry.id   AF-A0A6N7G0G6-F1
#
_cell.length_a   1.000
_cell.length_b   1.000
_cell.length_c   1.000
_cell.angle_alpha   90.00
_cell.angle_beta   90.00
_cell.angle_gamma   90.00
#
_symmetry.space_group_name_H-M   'P 1'
#
loop_
_entity.id
_entity.type
_entity.pdbx_description
1 polymer ?
#
loop_
_entity_poly.entity_id
_entity_poly.type
_entity_poly.pdbx_seq_one_letter_code
_entity_poly.pdbx_strand_id
1 'polypeptide(L)'
;MKQLLLRVDDELHAQLTARAQRERRSVNALANEILSRATQAGATSPRQQVRARAAALGLLAAPLAPPEQQPDDSRDRERVLDRTRGLGSVLDDILAEDRDRT
;
A
#
# COMPACT_ATOMS: atom_id res chain seq x y z
N MET A 1 26.34 -2.77 14.73
CA MET A 1 26.60 -3.64 13.57
C MET A 1 26.59 -5.08 14.05
N LYS A 2 25.91 -6.00 13.34
CA LYS A 2 25.95 -7.45 13.62
C LYS A 2 26.62 -8.14 12.43
N GLN A 3 27.38 -9.20 12.67
CA GLN A 3 28.06 -9.97 11.63
C GLN A 3 27.22 -11.19 11.25
N LEU A 4 27.05 -11.42 9.95
CA LEU A 4 26.40 -12.62 9.41
C LEU A 4 27.47 -13.49 8.75
N LEU A 5 27.60 -14.72 9.22
CA LEU A 5 28.45 -15.75 8.61
C LEU A 5 27.56 -16.70 7.83
N LEU A 6 27.80 -16.82 6.53
CA LEU A 6 27.02 -17.64 5.61
C LEU A 6 27.97 -18.56 4.84
N ARG A 7 27.55 -19.80 4.63
CA ARG A 7 28.22 -20.70 3.69
C ARG A 7 27.55 -20.53 2.33
N VAL A 8 28.36 -20.35 1.30
CA VAL A 8 27.92 -20.21 -0.10
C VAL A 8 28.82 -21.09 -0.96
N ASP A 9 28.29 -21.54 -2.09
CA ASP A 9 29.07 -22.31 -3.05
C ASP A 9 30.20 -21.47 -3.64
N ASP A 10 31.33 -22.11 -3.96
CA ASP A 10 32.54 -21.44 -4.45
C ASP A 10 32.28 -20.64 -5.73
N GLU A 11 31.40 -21.16 -6.61
CA GLU A 11 31.00 -20.47 -7.83
C GLU A 11 30.28 -19.15 -7.52
N LEU A 12 29.34 -19.16 -6.57
CA LEU A 12 28.62 -17.96 -6.17
C LEU A 12 29.57 -16.92 -5.55
N HIS A 13 30.51 -17.38 -4.72
CA HIS A 13 31.54 -16.51 -4.14
C HIS A 13 32.42 -15.87 -5.23
N ALA A 14 32.83 -16.65 -6.24
CA ALA A 14 33.61 -16.15 -7.37
C ALA A 14 32.85 -15.10 -8.18
N GLN A 15 31.57 -15.34 -8.49
CA GLN A 15 30.73 -14.40 -9.21
C GLN A 15 30.52 -13.09 -8.43
N LEU A 16 30.27 -13.18 -7.12
CA LEU A 16 30.14 -12.00 -6.25
C LEU A 16 31.44 -11.19 -6.19
N THR A 17 32.58 -11.87 -6.09
CA THR A 17 33.91 -11.24 -6.06
C THR A 17 34.20 -10.51 -7.37
N ALA A 18 33.98 -11.17 -8.51
CA ALA A 18 34.18 -10.57 -9.82
C ALA A 18 33.29 -9.34 -10.02
N ARG A 19 32.03 -9.40 -9.55
CA ARG A 19 31.13 -8.25 -9.58
C ARG A 19 31.60 -7.11 -8.68
N ALA A 20 32.00 -7.40 -7.45
CA ALA A 20 32.49 -6.40 -6.51
C ALA A 20 33.74 -5.68 -7.04
N GLN A 21 34.66 -6.40 -7.69
CA GLN A 21 35.84 -5.83 -8.34
C GLN A 21 35.45 -4.88 -9.49
N ARG A 22 34.53 -5.29 -10.36
CA ARG A 22 34.03 -4.43 -11.45
C ARG A 22 33.40 -3.14 -10.92
N GLU A 23 32.69 -3.23 -9.80
CA GLU A 23 32.04 -2.08 -9.16
C GLU A 23 32.98 -1.29 -8.22
N ARG A 24 34.24 -1.72 -8.04
CA ARG A 24 35.20 -1.16 -7.05
C ARG A 24 34.65 -1.09 -5.63
N ARG A 25 33.93 -2.13 -5.22
CA ARG A 25 33.30 -2.25 -3.89
C ARG A 25 33.82 -3.48 -3.16
N SER A 26 33.70 -3.49 -1.83
CA SER A 26 33.95 -4.71 -1.07
C SER A 26 32.83 -5.72 -1.29
N VAL A 27 33.18 -7.01 -1.23
CA VAL A 27 32.20 -8.10 -1.35
C VAL A 27 31.09 -7.97 -0.31
N ASN A 28 31.44 -7.60 0.92
CA ASN A 28 30.46 -7.38 2.00
C ASN A 28 29.51 -6.22 1.70
N ALA A 29 30.01 -5.11 1.14
CA ALA A 29 29.14 -3.97 0.79
C ALA A 29 28.14 -4.35 -0.32
N LEU A 30 28.60 -5.09 -1.33
CA LEU A 30 27.73 -5.61 -2.39
C LEU A 30 26.72 -6.63 -1.84
N ALA A 31 27.17 -7.58 -1.03
CA ALA A 31 26.32 -8.62 -0.44
C ALA A 31 25.22 -8.02 0.45
N ASN A 32 25.58 -7.05 1.32
CA ASN A 32 24.61 -6.37 2.17
C ASN A 32 23.54 -5.63 1.35
N GLU A 33 23.92 -5.00 0.24
CA GLU A 33 22.96 -4.35 -0.64
C GLU A 33 22.01 -5.36 -1.30
N ILE A 34 22.54 -6.45 -1.83
CA ILE A 34 21.74 -7.52 -2.45
C ILE A 34 20.73 -8.08 -1.44
N LEU A 35 21.19 -8.40 -0.23
CA LEU A 35 20.34 -8.92 0.86
C LEU A 35 19.29 -7.89 1.30
N SER A 36 19.64 -6.61 1.37
CA SER A 36 18.69 -5.54 1.68
C SER A 36 17.58 -5.43 0.64
N ARG A 37 17.94 -5.48 -0.66
CA ARG A 37 16.94 -5.46 -1.74
C ARG A 37 16.06 -6.71 -1.73
N ALA A 38 16.64 -7.88 -1.51
CA ALA A 38 15.90 -9.15 -1.44
C ALA A 38 14.88 -9.16 -0.28
N THR A 39 15.27 -8.64 0.89
CA THR A 39 14.37 -8.54 2.05
C THR A 39 13.27 -7.51 1.84
N GLN A 40 13.55 -6.39 1.17
CA GLN A 40 12.52 -5.40 0.80
C GLN A 40 11.54 -5.94 -0.25
N ALA A 41 12.00 -6.71 -1.23
CA ALA A 41 11.13 -7.36 -2.22
C ALA A 41 10.18 -8.39 -1.55
N GLY A 42 10.67 -9.12 -0.55
CA GLY A 42 9.85 -10.04 0.26
C GLY A 42 8.96 -9.35 1.30
N ALA A 43 9.26 -8.11 1.68
CA ALA A 43 8.48 -7.31 2.63
C ALA A 43 7.15 -6.79 2.05
N THR A 44 6.95 -6.95 0.74
CA THR A 44 5.67 -6.74 0.09
C THR A 44 4.66 -7.74 0.64
N SER A 45 3.72 -7.30 1.49
CA SER A 45 2.69 -8.18 2.06
C SER A 45 2.02 -9.02 0.96
N PRO A 46 1.51 -10.23 1.25
CA PRO A 46 0.81 -11.04 0.24
C PRO A 46 -0.26 -10.25 -0.53
N ARG A 47 -0.95 -9.32 0.15
CA ARG A 47 -1.90 -8.39 -0.46
C ARG A 47 -1.26 -7.44 -1.47
N GLN A 48 -0.09 -6.88 -1.16
CA GLN A 48 0.62 -5.99 -2.09
C GLN A 48 1.17 -6.74 -3.29
N GLN A 49 1.60 -8.01 -3.15
CA GLN A 49 2.01 -8.84 -4.29
C GLN A 49 0.83 -9.16 -5.22
N VAL A 50 -0.32 -9.53 -4.65
CA VAL A 50 -1.57 -9.72 -5.40
C VAL A 50 -1.98 -8.43 -6.11
N ARG A 51 -1.89 -7.28 -5.42
CA ARG A 51 -2.21 -5.96 -6.00
C ARG A 51 -1.24 -5.60 -7.13
N ALA A 52 0.06 -5.81 -6.99
CA ALA A 52 1.05 -5.58 -8.03
C ALA A 52 0.80 -6.45 -9.27
N ARG A 53 0.43 -7.72 -9.07
CA ARG A 53 0.08 -8.64 -10.17
C ARG A 53 -1.22 -8.23 -10.85
N ALA A 54 -2.24 -7.81 -10.11
CA ALA A 54 -3.48 -7.27 -10.67
C ALA A 54 -3.25 -5.95 -11.44
N ALA A 55 -2.32 -5.10 -10.99
CA ALA A 55 -1.90 -3.89 -11.71
C ALA A 55 -1.28 -4.23 -13.06
N ALA A 56 -0.32 -5.15 -13.09
CA ALA A 56 0.39 -5.56 -14.30
C ALA A 56 -0.54 -6.20 -15.35
N LEU A 57 -1.63 -6.83 -14.91
CA LEU A 57 -2.65 -7.43 -15.76
C LEU A 57 -3.77 -6.46 -16.17
N GLY A 58 -3.72 -5.19 -15.76
CA GLY A 58 -4.77 -4.21 -16.03
C GLY A 58 -6.10 -4.50 -15.31
N LEU A 59 -6.09 -5.39 -14.32
CA LEU A 59 -7.28 -5.82 -13.56
C LEU A 59 -7.57 -4.92 -12.35
N LEU A 60 -6.67 -4.01 -12.02
CA LEU A 60 -6.96 -2.97 -11.03
C LEU A 60 -7.80 -1.88 -11.67
N ALA A 61 -9.07 -1.82 -11.30
CA ALA A 61 -9.81 -0.57 -11.37
C ALA A 61 -9.12 0.43 -10.42
N ALA A 62 -8.51 1.47 -10.97
CA ALA A 62 -8.20 2.64 -10.17
C ALA A 62 -9.56 3.23 -9.76
N PRO A 63 -9.91 3.30 -8.46
CA PRO A 63 -10.97 4.21 -8.08
C PRO A 63 -10.53 5.58 -8.61
N LEU A 64 -11.40 6.29 -9.32
CA LEU A 64 -11.20 7.72 -9.50
C LEU A 64 -10.84 8.24 -8.11
N ALA A 65 -9.71 8.96 -8.01
CA ALA A 65 -9.33 9.59 -6.76
C ALA A 65 -10.60 10.18 -6.15
N PRO A 66 -10.91 9.92 -4.87
CA PRO A 66 -12.08 10.52 -4.25
C PRO A 66 -12.02 12.00 -4.62
N PRO A 67 -13.11 12.58 -5.17
CA PRO A 67 -13.10 13.99 -5.49
C PRO A 67 -12.50 14.70 -4.28
N GLU A 68 -11.46 15.50 -4.52
CA GLU A 68 -10.75 16.22 -3.47
C GLU A 68 -11.81 16.73 -2.50
N GLN A 69 -11.73 16.31 -1.24
CA GLN A 69 -12.71 16.69 -0.24
C GLN A 69 -12.83 18.20 -0.32
N GLN A 70 -13.94 18.70 -0.88
CA GLN A 70 -14.16 20.13 -0.97
C GLN A 70 -14.00 20.65 0.45
N PRO A 71 -13.25 21.75 0.65
CA PRO A 71 -13.08 22.31 1.98
C PRO A 71 -14.47 22.45 2.60
N ASP A 72 -14.64 21.86 3.79
CA ASP A 72 -15.89 21.90 4.57
C ASP A 72 -16.17 23.39 4.82
N ASP A 73 -16.95 24.04 3.95
CA ASP A 73 -17.41 25.40 4.20
C ASP A 73 -18.36 25.28 5.39
N SER A 74 -17.85 25.61 6.56
CA SER A 74 -18.58 25.53 7.82
C SER A 74 -19.93 26.25 7.74
N ARG A 75 -20.06 27.26 6.88
CA ARG A 75 -21.31 27.96 6.60
C ARG A 75 -22.31 27.13 5.80
N ASP A 76 -21.85 26.32 4.84
CA ASP A 76 -22.72 25.39 4.12
C ASP A 76 -23.19 24.25 5.01
N ARG A 77 -22.30 23.73 5.85
CA ARG A 77 -22.67 22.72 6.85
C ARG A 77 -23.73 23.23 7.81
N GLU A 78 -23.57 24.44 8.34
CA GLU A 78 -24.54 25.05 9.24
C GLU A 78 -25.90 25.31 8.54
N ARG A 79 -25.88 25.80 7.30
CA ARG A 79 -27.10 25.95 6.47
C ARG A 79 -27.84 24.63 6.25
N VAL A 80 -27.11 23.55 5.98
CA VAL A 80 -27.71 22.22 5.78
C VAL A 80 -28.32 21.72 7.08
N LEU A 81 -27.61 21.82 8.21
CA LEU A 81 -28.12 21.41 9.51
C LEU A 81 -29.34 22.21 9.95
N ASP A 82 -29.39 23.50 9.62
CA ASP A 82 -30.55 24.34 9.92
C ASP A 82 -31.78 23.95 9.08
N ARG A 83 -31.58 23.70 7.78
CA ARG A 83 -32.64 23.25 6.86
C ARG A 83 -33.15 21.85 7.13
N THR A 84 -32.30 20.96 7.63
CA THR A 84 -32.67 19.57 7.92
C THR A 84 -33.09 19.35 9.37
N ARG A 85 -33.08 20.40 10.20
CA ARG A 85 -33.51 20.32 11.60
C ARG A 85 -34.98 19.88 11.67
N GLY A 86 -35.23 18.78 12.36
CA GLY A 86 -36.57 18.20 12.53
C GLY A 86 -36.98 17.18 11.47
N LEU A 87 -36.18 16.95 10.41
CA LEU A 87 -36.44 15.87 9.44
C LEU A 87 -36.08 14.47 9.96
N GLY A 88 -35.42 14.37 11.12
CA GLY A 88 -34.93 13.10 11.67
C GLY A 88 -36.03 12.05 11.85
N SER A 89 -37.14 12.41 12.50
CA SER A 89 -38.24 11.47 12.74
C SER A 89 -38.91 11.00 11.45
N VAL A 90 -39.03 11.87 10.45
CA VAL A 90 -39.60 11.52 9.14
C VAL A 90 -38.69 10.53 8.40
N LEU A 91 -37.37 10.71 8.50
CA LEU A 91 -36.40 9.78 7.92
C LEU A 91 -36.37 8.44 8.68
N ASP A 92 -36.51 8.47 10.00
CA ASP A 92 -36.58 7.26 10.82
C ASP A 92 -37.81 6.41 10.47
N ASP A 93 -38.96 7.05 10.25
CA ASP A 93 -40.20 6.37 9.84
C ASP A 93 -40.03 5.71 8.46
N ILE A 94 -39.46 6.42 7.49
CA ILE A 94 -39.22 5.89 6.13
C ILE A 94 -38.23 4.70 6.18
N LEU A 95 -37.17 4.81 6.97
CA LEU A 95 -36.17 3.75 7.10
C LEU A 95 -36.71 2.52 7.87
N ALA A 96 -37.63 2.73 8.80
CA ALA A 96 -38.34 1.64 9.46
C ALA A 96 -39.24 0.89 8.46
N GLU A 97 -39.99 1.63 7.64
CA GLU A 97 -40.88 1.06 6.62
C GLU A 97 -40.11 0.26 5.55
N ASP A 98 -38.91 0.71 5.16
CA ASP A 98 -38.06 -0.03 4.21
C ASP A 98 -37.45 -1.31 4.83
N ARG A 99 -37.13 -1.27 6.13
CA ARG A 99 -36.57 -2.43 6.85
C ARG A 99 -37.59 -3.54 7.06
N ASP A 100 -38.86 -3.19 7.24
CA ASP A 100 -39.95 -4.15 7.38
C ASP A 100 -40.35 -4.81 6.04
N ARG A 101 -39.80 -4.33 4.92
CA ARG A 101 -40.10 -4.81 3.56
C ARG A 101 -39.07 -5.81 3.00
N THR A 102 -37.94 -5.99 3.66
CA THR A 102 -36.87 -6.97 3.34
C THR A 102 -36.92 -8.19 4.24
#